data_AF-A0AAE0T293-F1
#
_entry.id   AF-A0AAE0T293-F1
#
_cell.length_a   1.000
_cell.length_b   1.000
_cell.length_c   1.000
_cell.angle_alpha   90.00
_cell.angle_beta   90.00
_cell.angle_gamma   90.00
#
_symmetry.space_group_name_H-M   'P 1'
#
loop_
_entity.id
_entity.type
_entity.pdbx_description
1 polymer ?
#
loop_
_entity_poly.entity_id
_entity_poly.type
_entity_poly.pdbx_seq_one_letter_code
_entity_poly.pdbx_strand_id
1 'polypeptide(L)'
;MRREGLHSFVRQVLALQFLPSAHIQQAVQMLQMKATTDATWTLIGYLRRQWLENPVFPADAWSVYRQKVRTNNDVQGWHHRLTSRAGHTGLGFYRLVPPLRREADLVRLLSSVMT
;
A
#
# COMPACT_ATOMS: atom_id res chain seq x y z
N MET A 1 4.52 30.31 6.49
CA MET A 1 3.05 30.30 6.41
C MET A 1 2.45 29.44 5.29
N ARG A 2 2.44 29.77 3.98
CA ARG A 2 1.78 28.92 2.94
C ARG A 2 2.39 27.51 2.75
N ARG A 3 3.72 27.36 2.84
CA ARG A 3 4.42 26.07 2.65
C ARG A 3 4.24 25.09 3.81
N GLU A 4 4.12 25.57 5.05
CA GLU A 4 3.96 24.73 6.24
C GLU A 4 2.60 24.03 6.27
N GLY A 5 1.54 24.72 5.82
CA GLY A 5 0.21 24.14 5.67
C GLY A 5 0.17 22.99 4.68
N LEU A 6 0.78 23.16 3.51
CA LEU A 6 0.88 22.10 2.48
C LEU A 6 1.70 20.90 2.99
N HIS A 7 2.82 21.16 3.65
CA HIS A 7 3.66 20.08 4.18
C HIS A 7 2.94 19.28 5.27
N SER A 8 2.19 19.94 6.14
CA SER A 8 1.34 19.28 7.14
C SER A 8 0.23 18.46 6.49
N PHE A 9 -0.41 19.01 5.46
CA PHE A 9 -1.46 18.32 4.69
C PHE A 9 -0.94 17.03 4.06
N VAL A 10 0.19 17.09 3.36
CA VAL A 10 0.82 15.91 2.72
C VAL A 10 1.22 14.87 3.77
N ARG A 11 1.76 15.29 4.92
CA ARG A 11 2.05 14.36 6.03
C ARG A 11 0.80 13.66 6.54
N GLN A 12 -0.32 14.37 6.70
CA GLN A 12 -1.58 13.76 7.13
C GLN A 12 -2.10 12.76 6.10
N VAL A 13 -1.99 13.06 4.80
CA VAL A 13 -2.31 12.13 3.71
C VAL A 13 -1.46 10.86 3.78
N LEU A 14 -0.14 10.99 3.92
CA LEU A 14 0.77 9.84 4.02
C LEU A 14 0.58 9.01 5.30
N ALA A 15 0.00 9.62 6.34
CA ALA A 15 -0.27 8.95 7.61
C ALA A 15 -1.56 8.11 7.60
N LEU A 16 -2.44 8.28 6.60
CA LEU A 16 -3.73 7.57 6.52
C LEU A 16 -3.58 6.05 6.55
N GLN A 17 -2.49 5.49 6.01
CA GLN A 17 -2.20 4.05 6.04
C GLN A 17 -2.01 3.47 7.44
N PHE A 18 -1.69 4.32 8.42
CA PHE A 18 -1.55 3.89 9.81
C PHE A 18 -2.88 3.92 10.58
N LEU A 19 -3.99 4.27 9.94
CA LEU A 19 -5.31 4.22 10.56
C LEU A 19 -5.97 2.86 10.33
N PRO A 20 -6.83 2.39 11.27
CA PRO A 20 -7.74 1.27 10.99
C PRO A 20 -8.51 1.54 9.70
N SER A 21 -8.66 0.52 8.85
CA SER A 21 -9.31 0.64 7.53
C SER A 21 -10.69 1.33 7.61
N ALA A 22 -11.48 0.98 8.62
CA ALA A 22 -12.80 1.57 8.89
C ALA A 22 -12.77 3.10 9.08
N HIS A 23 -11.65 3.68 9.52
CA HIS A 23 -11.52 5.12 9.77
C HIS A 23 -10.89 5.89 8.59
N ILE A 24 -10.29 5.21 7.61
CA ILE A 24 -9.59 5.85 6.49
C ILE A 24 -10.54 6.72 5.67
N GLN A 25 -11.73 6.21 5.34
CA GLN A 25 -12.72 6.94 4.55
C GLN A 25 -13.12 8.27 5.23
N GLN A 26 -13.39 8.22 6.54
CA GLN A 26 -13.75 9.42 7.29
C GLN A 26 -12.58 10.41 7.36
N ALA A 27 -11.35 9.93 7.59
CA ALA A 27 -10.16 10.78 7.63
C ALA A 27 -9.88 11.47 6.29
N VAL A 28 -10.11 10.79 5.16
CA VAL A 28 -10.00 11.39 3.82
C VAL A 28 -11.05 12.47 3.60
N GLN A 29 -12.29 12.27 4.05
CA GLN A 29 -13.33 13.31 3.99
C GLN A 29 -12.92 14.55 4.81
N MET A 30 -12.36 14.36 6.01
CA MET A 30 -11.85 15.48 6.81
C MET A 30 -10.69 16.22 6.12
N LEU A 31 -9.80 15.51 5.45
CA LEU A 31 -8.71 16.13 4.67
C LEU A 31 -9.24 16.87 3.45
N GLN A 32 -10.27 16.34 2.79
CA GLN A 32 -10.91 17.01 1.66
C GLN A 32 -11.46 18.38 2.06
N MET A 33 -12.09 18.50 3.23
CA MET A 33 -12.56 19.79 3.76
C MET A 33 -11.44 20.79 4.06
N LYS A 34 -10.20 20.30 4.29
CA LYS A 34 -9.02 21.14 4.51
C LYS A 34 -8.30 21.53 3.21
N ALA A 35 -8.68 20.96 2.07
CA ALA A 35 -8.07 21.27 0.77
C ALA A 35 -8.50 22.67 0.31
N THR A 36 -7.53 23.58 0.23
CA THR A 36 -7.76 25.00 -0.13
C THR A 36 -7.17 25.38 -1.48
N THR A 37 -6.31 24.54 -2.04
CA THR A 37 -5.61 24.79 -3.31
C THR A 37 -5.91 23.70 -4.33
N ASP A 38 -5.78 24.03 -5.61
CA ASP A 38 -5.96 23.09 -6.71
C ASP A 38 -5.05 21.85 -6.59
N ALA A 39 -3.80 22.05 -6.16
CA ALA A 39 -2.87 20.95 -5.90
C ALA A 39 -3.35 19.99 -4.80
N THR A 40 -3.87 20.52 -3.68
CA THR A 40 -4.42 19.68 -2.60
C THR A 40 -5.70 18.96 -2.99
N TRP A 41 -6.54 19.59 -3.82
CA TRP A 41 -7.73 18.98 -4.40
C TRP A 41 -7.38 17.86 -5.35
N THR A 42 -6.41 18.08 -6.24
CA THR A 42 -5.89 17.07 -7.17
C THR A 42 -5.33 15.87 -6.42
N LEU A 43 -4.55 16.10 -5.36
CA LEU A 43 -3.97 15.03 -4.54
C LEU A 43 -5.05 14.17 -3.87
N ILE A 44 -6.03 14.79 -3.19
CA ILE A 44 -7.11 14.04 -2.55
C ILE A 44 -8.00 13.34 -3.58
N GLY A 45 -8.28 13.98 -4.73
CA GLY A 45 -9.04 13.36 -5.81
C GLY A 45 -8.34 12.14 -6.41
N TYR A 46 -7.01 12.19 -6.56
CA TYR A 46 -6.22 11.02 -6.93
C TYR A 46 -6.30 9.92 -5.87
N LEU A 47 -6.09 10.27 -4.59
CA LEU A 47 -6.10 9.32 -3.49
C LEU A 47 -7.44 8.58 -3.39
N ARG A 48 -8.55 9.30 -3.48
CA ARG A 48 -9.90 8.71 -3.46
C ARG A 48 -10.08 7.70 -4.60
N ARG A 49 -9.80 8.12 -5.84
CA ARG A 49 -10.00 7.27 -7.02
C ARG A 49 -9.14 6.02 -7.00
N GLN A 50 -7.90 6.12 -6.53
CA GLN A 50 -6.97 4.99 -6.58
C GLN A 50 -7.09 4.05 -5.38
N TRP A 51 -7.48 4.56 -4.21
CA TRP A 51 -7.29 3.84 -2.95
C TRP A 51 -8.52 3.77 -2.05
N LEU A 52 -9.62 4.45 -2.39
CA LEU A 52 -10.91 4.30 -1.71
C LEU A 52 -11.99 3.73 -2.63
N GLU A 53 -12.05 4.23 -3.86
CA GLU A 53 -13.10 3.89 -4.82
C GLU A 53 -12.66 2.77 -5.79
N ASN A 54 -11.39 2.38 -5.75
CA ASN A 54 -10.86 1.32 -6.59
C ASN A 54 -11.28 -0.07 -6.07
N PRO A 55 -12.07 -0.85 -6.83
CA PRO A 55 -12.51 -2.17 -6.39
C PRO A 55 -11.37 -3.20 -6.32
N VAL A 56 -10.24 -2.94 -6.97
CA VAL A 56 -9.06 -3.84 -6.98
C VAL A 56 -8.19 -3.62 -5.74
N PHE A 57 -8.09 -2.37 -5.26
CA PHE A 57 -7.27 -1.99 -4.11
C PHE A 57 -8.13 -1.26 -3.07
N PRO A 58 -8.96 -2.00 -2.31
CA PRO A 58 -9.78 -1.42 -1.26
C PRO A 58 -8.94 -0.91 -0.07
N ALA A 59 -9.55 -0.08 0.78
CA ALA A 59 -8.86 0.63 1.87
C ALA A 59 -8.20 -0.30 2.90
N ASP A 60 -8.72 -1.51 3.06
CA ASP A 60 -8.16 -2.60 3.87
C ASP A 60 -6.86 -3.17 3.28
N ALA A 61 -6.72 -3.23 1.95
CA ALA A 61 -5.50 -3.66 1.28
C ALA A 61 -4.36 -2.63 1.41
N TRP A 62 -4.71 -1.36 1.58
CA TRP A 62 -3.78 -0.25 1.83
C TRP A 62 -3.35 -0.15 3.30
N SER A 63 -4.23 -0.47 4.24
CA SER A 63 -4.00 -0.19 5.67
C SER A 63 -2.90 -1.08 6.23
N VAL A 64 -1.90 -0.45 6.85
CA VAL A 64 -0.83 -1.13 7.60
C VAL A 64 -1.08 -1.07 9.11
N TYR A 65 -2.29 -0.70 9.54
CA TYR A 65 -2.63 -0.61 10.95
C TYR A 65 -2.44 -1.96 11.66
N ARG A 66 -1.60 -1.96 12.69
CA ARG A 66 -1.19 -3.17 13.45
C ARG A 66 -0.57 -4.28 12.61
N GLN A 67 -0.19 -3.99 11.37
CA GLN A 67 0.65 -4.91 10.61
C GLN A 67 2.09 -4.75 11.09
N LYS A 68 2.83 -5.86 11.23
CA LYS A 68 4.28 -5.80 11.28
C LYS A 68 4.71 -5.14 9.98
N VAL A 69 5.09 -3.86 10.05
CA VAL A 69 5.39 -2.99 8.90
C VAL A 69 6.19 -3.80 7.89
N ARG A 70 5.62 -4.05 6.70
CA ARG A 70 6.36 -4.62 5.59
C ARG A 70 7.33 -3.55 5.12
N THR A 71 8.56 -3.66 5.56
CA THR A 71 9.60 -2.75 5.12
C THR A 71 9.81 -2.96 3.62
N ASN A 72 10.29 -1.93 2.91
CA ASN A 72 10.73 -2.07 1.53
C ASN A 72 11.71 -3.27 1.38
N ASN A 73 12.48 -3.56 2.42
CA ASN A 73 13.40 -4.70 2.47
C ASN A 73 12.68 -6.06 2.40
N ASP A 74 11.47 -6.20 2.93
CA ASP A 74 10.70 -7.43 2.85
C ASP A 74 10.22 -7.69 1.42
N VAL A 75 9.75 -6.63 0.73
CA VAL A 75 9.33 -6.68 -0.68
C VAL A 75 10.54 -6.96 -1.57
N GLN A 76 11.65 -6.26 -1.34
CA GLN A 76 12.91 -6.50 -2.05
C GLN A 76 13.43 -7.93 -1.82
N GLY A 77 13.36 -8.43 -0.60
CA GLY A 77 13.72 -9.80 -0.26
C GLY A 77 12.84 -10.83 -0.96
N TRP A 78 11.52 -10.59 -1.03
CA TRP A 78 10.60 -11.44 -1.80
C TRP A 78 10.94 -11.43 -3.29
N HIS A 79 11.17 -10.25 -3.87
CA HIS A 79 11.54 -10.10 -5.27
C HIS A 79 12.86 -10.81 -5.60
N HIS A 80 13.85 -10.71 -4.70
CA HIS A 80 15.14 -11.38 -4.86
C HIS A 80 14.99 -12.91 -4.82
N ARG A 81 14.23 -13.46 -3.87
CA ARG A 81 13.94 -14.91 -3.82
C ARG A 81 13.20 -15.38 -5.06
N LEU A 82 12.21 -14.62 -5.52
CA LEU A 82 11.45 -14.94 -6.72
C LEU A 82 12.36 -14.96 -7.96
N THR A 83 13.24 -13.97 -8.10
CA THR A 83 14.20 -13.88 -9.20
C THR A 83 15.24 -15.01 -9.15
N SER A 84 15.74 -15.34 -7.95
CA SER A 84 16.67 -16.46 -7.75
C SER A 84 16.03 -17.81 -8.14
N ARG A 85 14.77 -18.05 -7.76
CA ARG A 85 14.02 -19.27 -8.11
C ARG A 85 13.59 -19.33 -9.56
N ALA A 86 13.37 -18.17 -10.17
CA ALA A 86 13.07 -18.00 -11.60
C ALA A 86 14.27 -18.32 -12.51
N GLY A 87 15.49 -18.14 -12.01
CA GLY A 87 16.74 -18.39 -12.75
C GLY A 87 17.09 -17.34 -13.81
N HIS A 88 16.17 -16.44 -14.19
CA HIS A 88 16.44 -15.30 -15.06
C HIS A 88 15.37 -14.19 -14.92
N THR A 89 15.69 -12.97 -15.37
CA THR A 89 14.75 -11.85 -15.44
C THR A 89 13.89 -11.92 -16.72
N GLY A 90 12.73 -11.26 -16.73
CA GLY A 90 11.88 -11.18 -17.94
C GLY A 90 11.14 -12.48 -18.30
N LEU A 91 10.75 -13.28 -17.30
CA LEU A 91 9.91 -14.45 -17.53
C LEU A 91 8.51 -14.05 -18.02
N GLY A 92 8.01 -14.75 -19.05
CA GLY A 92 6.60 -14.68 -19.43
C GLY A 92 5.69 -15.23 -18.31
N PHE A 93 4.45 -14.74 -18.26
CA PHE A 93 3.50 -15.00 -17.16
C PHE A 93 3.40 -16.48 -16.76
N TYR A 94 3.21 -17.39 -17.71
CA TYR A 94 3.07 -18.83 -17.42
C TYR A 94 4.29 -19.45 -16.75
N ARG A 95 5.49 -18.93 -17.01
CA ARG A 95 6.71 -19.39 -16.34
C ARG A 95 6.88 -18.79 -14.94
N LEU A 96 6.23 -17.66 -14.66
CA LEU A 96 6.18 -17.04 -13.32
C LEU A 96 5.18 -17.70 -12.37
N VAL A 97 4.12 -18.33 -12.90
CA VAL A 97 3.05 -18.92 -12.08
C VAL A 97 3.57 -19.95 -11.06
N PRO A 98 4.42 -20.94 -11.43
CA PRO A 98 4.88 -21.94 -10.46
C PRO A 98 5.77 -21.35 -9.34
N PRO A 99 6.76 -20.47 -9.61
CA PRO A 99 7.51 -19.77 -8.57
C PRO A 99 6.64 -18.92 -7.65
N LEU A 100 5.67 -18.17 -8.20
CA LEU A 100 4.74 -17.35 -7.42
C LEU A 100 3.90 -18.20 -6.47
N ARG A 101 3.40 -19.35 -6.94
CA ARG A 101 2.63 -20.28 -6.11
C ARG A 101 3.45 -20.83 -4.95
N ARG A 102 4.68 -21.27 -5.20
CA ARG A 102 5.59 -21.77 -4.14
C ARG A 102 5.90 -20.70 -3.09
N GLU A 103 6.12 -19.45 -3.47
CA GLU A 103 6.32 -18.36 -2.52
C GLU A 103 5.06 -18.10 -1.67
N ALA A 104 3.87 -18.12 -2.27
CA ALA A 104 2.61 -17.89 -1.56
C ALA A 104 2.34 -18.98 -0.50
N ASP A 105 2.62 -20.25 -0.82
CA ASP A 105 2.46 -21.37 0.10
C ASP A 105 3.43 -21.26 1.29
N LEU A 106 4.67 -20.81 1.08
CA LEU A 106 5.65 -20.58 2.15
C LEU A 106 5.24 -19.44 3.10
N VAL A 107 4.72 -18.34 2.57
CA VAL A 107 4.26 -17.21 3.40
C VAL A 107 3.10 -17.62 4.30
N ARG A 108 2.16 -18.45 3.80
CA ARG A 108 1.06 -19.00 4.60
C ARG A 108 1.57 -19.85 5.75
N LEU A 109 2.51 -20.75 5.49
CA LEU A 109 3.09 -21.63 6.52
C LEU A 109 3.81 -20.84 7.63
N LEU A 110 4.56 -19.80 7.27
CA LEU A 110 5.23 -18.94 8.25
C LEU A 110 4.21 -18.16 9.10
N SER A 111 3.12 -17.69 8.49
CA SER A 111 2.08 -16.98 9.23
C SER A 111 1.32 -17.85 10.22
N SER A 112 1.14 -19.14 9.95
CA SER A 112 0.47 -20.08 10.86
C SER A 112 1.33 -20.56 12.04
N VAL A 113 2.65 -20.46 11.93
CA VAL A 113 3.59 -20.86 13.00
C VAL A 113 3.86 -19.69 13.97
N MET A 114 3.60 -18.46 13.54
CA MET A 114 3.85 -17.23 14.31
C MET A 114 2.61 -16.66 15.03
N THR A 115 1.50 -17.40 15.01
CA THR A 115 0.26 -17.14 15.77
C THR A 115 0.08 -18.20 16.84
#